data_AF-A0A5C7FE79-F1
#
_entry.id   AF-A0A5C7FE79-F1
#
_cell.length_a   1.000
_cell.length_b   1.000
_cell.length_c   1.000
_cell.angle_alpha   90.00
_cell.angle_beta   90.00
_cell.angle_gamma   90.00
#
_symmetry.space_group_name_H-M   'P 1'
#
loop_
_entity.id
_entity.type
_entity.pdbx_description
1 polymer ?
#
loop_
_entity_poly.entity_id
_entity_poly.type
_entity_poly.pdbx_seq_one_letter_code
_entity_poly.pdbx_strand_id
1 'polypeptide(L)'
;MKNYLFIPLTLAAALSLTACGNNLQGELESAQETASGLEEKNKQLETELNELEAENKQLTEEIEIFEADSSLAELDEAYTLLEENHNLLEEKADSLQEERDTLRADKDSLEAENKDLHAELEEATAELVSLTSETAEANEKQPAEITKYEDDEEAEKTSGSFSNVITGLSKDEAVSKIRTNAEADWPDDYVMQEFVIEEQKDSYNKLRSMNLTSEVEQTQMERAYADWGHDFTMVEFAYHEQMAAYGKQD
;
A
#
# COMPACT_ATOMS: atom_id res chain seq x y z
N MET A 1 -9.28 107.12 75.16
CA MET A 1 -10.42 106.20 75.28
C MET A 1 -10.03 104.86 74.69
N LYS A 2 -9.87 103.81 75.52
CA LYS A 2 -9.76 102.43 75.06
C LYS A 2 -10.92 101.68 75.71
N ASN A 3 -12.00 101.48 74.95
CA ASN A 3 -13.10 100.61 75.36
C ASN A 3 -12.63 99.17 75.19
N TYR A 4 -12.24 98.52 76.28
CA TYR A 4 -12.05 97.08 76.28
C TYR A 4 -13.44 96.42 76.38
N LEU A 5 -13.89 95.79 75.29
CA LEU A 5 -15.05 94.91 75.31
C LEU A 5 -14.74 93.73 76.24
N PHE A 6 -15.38 93.67 77.42
CA PHE A 6 -15.34 92.50 78.30
C PHE A 6 -16.38 91.50 77.78
N ILE A 7 -15.94 90.50 77.01
CA ILE A 7 -16.83 89.41 76.58
C ILE A 7 -17.05 88.49 77.80
N PRO A 8 -18.29 88.26 78.24
CA PRO A 8 -18.55 87.35 79.36
C PRO A 8 -18.12 85.93 78.98
N LEU A 9 -17.47 85.21 79.91
CA LEU A 9 -16.90 83.86 79.73
C LEU A 9 -17.92 82.86 79.13
N THR A 10 -19.21 83.06 79.40
CA THR A 10 -20.32 82.26 78.87
C THR A 10 -20.52 82.42 77.36
N LEU A 11 -20.30 83.61 76.80
CA LEU A 11 -20.44 83.87 75.36
C LEU A 11 -19.25 83.31 74.56
N ALA A 12 -18.03 83.40 75.12
CA ALA A 12 -16.84 82.79 74.52
C ALA A 12 -16.93 81.26 74.48
N ALA A 13 -17.43 80.64 75.56
CA ALA A 13 -17.70 79.20 75.61
C ALA A 13 -18.78 78.79 74.58
N ALA A 14 -19.85 79.56 74.43
CA ALA A 14 -20.91 79.28 73.45
C ALA A 14 -20.40 79.36 71.99
N LEU A 15 -19.57 80.35 71.67
CA LEU A 15 -18.94 80.47 70.35
C LEU A 15 -17.97 79.31 70.07
N SER A 16 -17.16 78.91 71.06
CA SER A 16 -16.26 77.76 70.92
C SER A 16 -17.00 76.44 70.74
N LEU A 17 -18.12 76.24 71.45
CA LEU A 17 -18.95 75.04 71.33
C LEU A 17 -19.63 74.98 69.96
N THR A 18 -20.09 76.13 69.45
CA THR A 18 -20.69 76.25 68.11
C THR A 18 -19.66 75.97 67.01
N ALA A 19 -18.43 76.50 67.14
CA ALA A 19 -17.35 76.21 66.21
C ALA A 19 -16.95 74.73 66.21
N CYS A 20 -16.91 74.11 67.40
CA CYS A 20 -16.66 72.67 67.54
C CYS A 20 -17.78 71.83 66.92
N GLY A 21 -19.05 72.20 67.14
CA GLY A 21 -20.21 71.54 66.52
C GLY A 21 -20.20 71.63 65.00
N ASN A 22 -19.86 72.79 64.43
CA ASN A 22 -19.76 72.96 62.98
C ASN A 22 -18.62 72.12 62.37
N ASN A 23 -17.47 72.00 63.07
CA ASN A 23 -16.36 71.17 62.59
C ASN A 23 -16.73 69.68 62.60
N LEU A 24 -17.36 69.21 63.69
CA LEU A 24 -17.85 67.82 63.80
C LEU A 24 -18.91 67.50 62.74
N GLN A 25 -19.78 68.45 62.39
CA GLN A 25 -20.77 68.28 61.33
C GLN A 25 -20.10 68.13 59.96
N GLY A 26 -19.06 68.93 59.66
CA GLY A 26 -18.29 68.80 58.42
C GLY A 26 -17.53 67.47 58.32
N GLU A 27 -16.94 67.02 59.43
CA GLU A 27 -16.31 65.69 59.50
C GLU A 27 -17.34 64.56 59.31
N LEU A 28 -18.55 64.69 59.86
CA LEU A 28 -19.65 63.73 59.68
C LEU A 28 -20.10 63.65 58.23
N GLU A 29 -20.29 64.79 57.56
CA GLU A 29 -20.69 64.84 56.15
C GLU A 29 -19.62 64.22 55.24
N SER A 30 -18.34 64.51 55.50
CA SER A 30 -17.23 63.88 54.77
C SER A 30 -17.14 62.37 55.03
N ALA A 31 -17.38 61.92 56.26
CA ALA A 31 -17.45 60.50 56.59
C ALA A 31 -18.62 59.79 55.90
N GLN A 32 -19.77 60.46 55.75
CA GLN A 32 -20.93 59.91 55.05
C GLN A 32 -20.70 59.80 53.54
N GLU A 33 -20.05 60.80 52.94
CA GLU A 33 -19.68 60.77 51.52
C GLU A 33 -18.69 59.64 51.23
N THR A 34 -17.66 59.49 52.06
CA THR A 34 -16.69 58.39 51.92
C THR A 34 -17.34 57.01 52.12
N ALA A 35 -18.26 56.87 53.09
CA ALA A 35 -19.01 55.63 53.29
C ALA A 35 -19.86 55.26 52.08
N SER A 36 -20.56 56.24 51.50
CA SER A 36 -21.37 56.04 50.29
C SER A 36 -20.50 55.64 49.09
N GLY A 37 -19.34 56.28 48.92
CA GLY A 37 -18.39 55.92 47.87
C GLY A 37 -17.74 54.54 48.04
N LEU A 38 -17.56 54.08 49.28
CA LEU A 38 -17.10 52.72 49.57
C LEU A 38 -18.20 51.68 49.28
N GLU A 39 -19.45 51.98 49.58
CA GLU A 39 -20.60 51.12 49.27
C GLU A 39 -20.74 50.91 47.75
N GLU A 40 -20.60 51.98 46.96
CA GLU A 40 -20.63 51.90 45.51
C GLU A 40 -19.48 51.04 44.95
N LYS A 41 -18.26 51.22 45.48
CA LYS A 41 -17.11 50.38 45.10
C LYS A 41 -17.29 48.91 45.46
N ASN A 42 -17.86 48.61 46.62
CA ASN A 42 -18.15 47.23 47.01
C ASN A 42 -19.14 46.57 46.04
N LYS A 43 -20.19 47.30 45.65
CA LYS A 43 -21.16 46.81 44.68
C LYS A 43 -20.52 46.56 43.30
N GLN A 44 -19.61 47.44 42.88
CA GLN A 44 -18.85 47.24 41.65
C GLN A 44 -17.97 45.98 41.74
N LEU A 45 -17.21 45.82 42.83
CA LEU A 45 -16.36 44.65 43.05
C LEU A 45 -17.15 43.34 43.09
N GLU A 46 -18.33 43.33 43.70
CA GLU A 46 -19.22 42.15 43.69
C GLU A 46 -19.67 41.80 42.26
N THR A 47 -19.92 42.80 41.42
CA THR A 47 -20.29 42.58 40.02
C THR A 47 -19.12 41.98 39.24
N GLU A 48 -17.94 42.58 39.36
CA GLU A 48 -16.70 42.09 38.72
C GLU A 48 -16.33 40.67 39.17
N LEU A 49 -16.53 40.36 40.46
CA LEU A 49 -16.28 39.02 40.99
C LEU A 49 -17.21 37.97 40.38
N ASN A 50 -18.51 38.27 40.27
CA ASN A 50 -19.48 37.36 39.65
C ASN A 50 -19.19 37.16 38.15
N GLU A 51 -18.76 38.21 37.44
CA GLU A 51 -18.37 38.11 36.02
C GLU A 51 -17.12 37.22 35.86
N LEU A 52 -16.10 37.42 36.70
CA LEU A 52 -14.90 36.58 36.70
C LEU A 52 -15.18 35.12 37.07
N GLU A 53 -16.11 34.87 37.99
CA GLU A 53 -16.54 33.50 38.31
C GLU A 53 -17.23 32.83 37.12
N ALA A 54 -18.06 33.57 36.38
CA ALA A 54 -18.71 33.07 35.17
C ALA A 54 -17.68 32.77 34.06
N GLU A 55 -16.70 33.66 33.86
CA GLU A 55 -15.63 33.48 32.87
C GLU A 55 -14.75 32.26 33.21
N ASN A 56 -14.36 32.09 34.48
CA ASN A 56 -13.58 30.93 34.91
C ASN A 56 -14.35 29.62 34.71
N LYS A 57 -15.67 29.63 34.95
CA LYS A 57 -16.50 28.47 34.69
C LYS A 57 -16.51 28.12 33.20
N GLN A 58 -16.68 29.11 32.34
CA GLN A 58 -16.66 28.90 30.89
C GLN A 58 -15.30 28.37 30.40
N LEU A 59 -14.20 28.92 30.89
CA LEU A 59 -12.85 28.45 30.55
C LEU A 59 -12.61 27.01 31.01
N THR A 60 -13.13 26.63 32.18
CA THR A 60 -13.04 25.25 32.67
C THR A 60 -13.79 24.29 31.77
N GLU A 61 -15.01 24.65 31.36
CA GLU A 61 -15.80 23.86 30.41
C GLU A 61 -15.12 23.75 29.03
N GLU A 62 -14.48 24.83 28.55
CA GLU A 62 -13.70 24.81 27.30
C GLU A 62 -12.47 23.90 27.39
N ILE A 63 -11.76 23.91 28.52
CA ILE A 63 -10.63 22.99 28.78
C ILE A 63 -11.12 21.55 28.82
N GLU A 64 -12.21 21.26 29.52
CA GLU A 64 -12.78 19.90 29.59
C GLU A 64 -13.21 19.41 28.20
N ILE A 65 -13.81 20.26 27.37
CA ILE A 65 -14.17 19.91 25.99
C ILE A 65 -12.93 19.65 25.15
N PHE A 66 -11.86 20.44 25.31
CA PHE A 66 -10.61 20.25 24.59
C PHE A 66 -9.86 18.97 25.01
N GLU A 67 -9.88 18.64 26.30
CA GLU A 67 -9.32 17.39 26.83
C GLU A 67 -10.17 16.16 26.45
N ALA A 68 -11.49 16.33 26.40
CA ALA A 68 -12.43 15.31 25.94
C ALA A 68 -12.52 15.21 24.41
N ASP A 69 -11.91 16.12 23.67
CA ASP A 69 -11.93 16.11 22.21
C ASP A 69 -11.23 14.82 21.76
N SER A 70 -12.06 13.92 21.26
CA SER A 70 -11.82 12.50 20.93
C SER A 70 -10.53 12.24 20.15
N SER A 71 -10.03 13.28 19.49
CA SER A 71 -8.80 13.31 18.69
C SER A 71 -7.56 12.77 19.42
N LEU A 72 -7.36 13.04 20.72
CA LEU A 72 -6.17 12.54 21.42
C LEU A 72 -6.24 11.03 21.71
N ALA A 73 -7.42 10.54 22.10
CA ALA A 73 -7.63 9.11 22.35
C ALA A 73 -7.66 8.30 21.05
N GLU A 74 -8.29 8.83 20.01
CA GLU A 74 -8.30 8.24 18.66
C GLU A 74 -6.89 8.20 18.05
N LEU A 75 -6.06 9.22 18.33
CA LEU A 75 -4.68 9.26 17.87
C LEU A 75 -3.80 8.21 18.57
N ASP A 76 -4.00 7.98 19.87
CA ASP A 76 -3.31 6.93 20.63
C ASP A 76 -3.68 5.54 20.09
N GLU A 77 -4.97 5.29 19.90
CA GLU A 77 -5.46 4.05 19.29
C GLU A 77 -4.90 3.84 17.88
N ALA A 78 -4.89 4.88 17.05
CA ALA A 78 -4.29 4.81 15.70
C ALA A 78 -2.78 4.52 15.75
N TYR A 79 -2.05 5.05 16.73
CA TYR A 79 -0.61 4.81 16.89
C TYR A 79 -0.32 3.37 17.29
N THR A 80 -1.09 2.82 18.23
CA THR A 80 -0.95 1.41 18.64
C THR A 80 -1.22 0.45 17.49
N LEU A 81 -2.29 0.66 16.72
CA LEU A 81 -2.60 -0.13 15.52
C LEU A 81 -1.51 -0.02 14.45
N LEU A 82 -0.90 1.16 14.28
CA LEU A 82 0.19 1.35 13.35
C LEU A 82 1.44 0.56 13.77
N GLU A 83 1.76 0.56 15.06
CA GLU A 83 2.87 -0.21 15.61
C GLU A 83 2.65 -1.73 15.47
N GLU A 84 1.44 -2.22 15.76
CA GLU A 84 1.07 -3.62 15.55
C GLU A 84 1.20 -4.04 14.08
N ASN A 85 0.69 -3.22 13.15
CA ASN A 85 0.82 -3.48 11.72
C ASN A 85 2.27 -3.46 11.25
N HIS A 86 3.10 -2.58 11.80
CA HIS A 86 4.52 -2.53 11.47
C HIS A 86 5.23 -3.82 11.88
N ASN A 87 4.99 -4.29 13.10
CA ASN A 87 5.57 -5.53 13.61
C ASN A 87 5.12 -6.75 12.78
N LEU A 88 3.85 -6.80 12.38
CA LEU A 88 3.33 -7.88 11.53
C LEU A 88 3.97 -7.87 10.13
N LEU A 89 4.17 -6.68 9.56
CA LEU A 89 4.85 -6.53 8.27
C LEU A 89 6.32 -6.95 8.35
N GLU A 90 6.99 -6.65 9.45
CA GLU A 90 8.38 -7.06 9.69
C GLU A 90 8.49 -8.60 9.78
N GLU A 91 7.62 -9.24 10.58
CA GLU A 91 7.58 -10.71 10.68
C GLU A 91 7.30 -11.38 9.32
N LYS A 92 6.36 -10.81 8.54
CA LYS A 92 6.05 -11.32 7.20
C LYS A 92 7.22 -11.14 6.23
N ALA A 93 7.95 -10.03 6.32
CA ALA A 93 9.13 -9.78 5.50
C ALA A 93 10.24 -10.80 5.80
N ASP A 94 10.47 -11.10 7.09
CA ASP A 94 11.44 -12.11 7.51
C ASP A 94 11.05 -13.51 7.03
N SER A 95 9.77 -13.88 7.15
CA SER A 95 9.29 -15.17 6.64
C SER A 95 9.46 -15.31 5.12
N LEU A 96 9.17 -14.27 4.34
CA LEU A 96 9.34 -14.28 2.88
C LEU A 96 10.82 -14.31 2.48
N GLN A 97 11.67 -13.67 3.27
CA GLN A 97 13.12 -13.70 3.08
C GLN A 97 13.66 -15.14 3.23
N GLU A 98 13.25 -15.85 4.28
CA GLU A 98 13.63 -17.25 4.52
C GLU A 98 13.13 -18.19 3.41
N GLU A 99 11.88 -18.01 2.96
CA GLU A 99 11.31 -18.79 1.86
C GLU A 99 12.12 -18.57 0.57
N ARG A 100 12.43 -17.32 0.23
CA ARG A 100 13.22 -17.00 -0.96
C ARG A 100 14.62 -17.63 -0.90
N ASP A 101 15.26 -17.61 0.27
CA ASP A 101 16.60 -18.21 0.43
C ASP A 101 16.54 -19.74 0.28
N THR A 102 15.47 -20.36 0.76
CA THR A 102 15.21 -21.80 0.57
C THR A 102 14.98 -22.13 -0.90
N LEU A 103 14.10 -21.40 -1.59
CA LEU A 103 13.82 -21.59 -3.02
C LEU A 103 15.07 -21.37 -3.88
N ARG A 104 15.93 -20.43 -3.49
CA ARG A 104 17.21 -20.21 -4.16
C ARG A 104 18.14 -21.41 -4.02
N ALA A 105 18.23 -22.00 -2.83
CA ALA A 105 19.03 -23.20 -2.60
C ALA A 105 18.49 -24.39 -3.41
N ASP A 106 17.17 -24.57 -3.45
CA ASP A 106 16.53 -25.64 -4.23
C ASP A 106 16.78 -25.45 -5.73
N LYS A 107 16.68 -24.21 -6.23
CA LYS A 107 17.00 -23.89 -7.62
C LYS A 107 18.46 -24.25 -7.96
N ASP A 108 19.40 -23.82 -7.14
CA ASP A 108 20.83 -24.10 -7.36
C ASP A 108 21.10 -25.62 -7.35
N SER A 109 20.39 -26.38 -6.50
CA SER A 109 20.46 -27.85 -6.45
C SER A 109 19.90 -28.50 -7.72
N LEU A 110 18.74 -28.06 -8.20
CA LEU A 110 18.12 -28.58 -9.42
C LEU A 110 18.94 -28.24 -10.68
N GLU A 111 19.58 -27.08 -10.72
CA GLU A 111 20.49 -26.71 -11.80
C GLU A 111 21.72 -27.64 -11.84
N ALA A 112 22.25 -28.02 -10.68
CA ALA A 112 23.35 -28.99 -10.60
C ALA A 112 22.91 -30.39 -11.06
N GLU A 113 21.75 -30.87 -10.59
CA GLU A 113 21.21 -32.18 -10.99
C GLU A 113 20.93 -32.25 -12.50
N ASN A 114 20.35 -31.20 -13.09
CA ASN A 114 20.12 -31.14 -14.54
C ASN A 114 21.43 -31.20 -15.34
N LYS A 115 22.48 -30.56 -14.83
CA LYS A 115 23.80 -30.60 -15.47
C LYS A 115 24.39 -32.01 -15.44
N ASP A 116 24.25 -32.72 -14.32
CA ASP A 116 24.74 -34.09 -14.18
C ASP A 116 23.95 -35.06 -15.07
N LEU A 117 22.61 -34.93 -15.12
CA LEU A 117 21.76 -35.72 -16.02
C LEU A 117 22.08 -35.47 -17.50
N HIS A 118 22.38 -34.22 -17.87
CA HIS A 118 22.80 -33.92 -19.24
C HIS A 118 24.13 -34.60 -19.59
N ALA A 119 25.09 -34.66 -18.65
CA ALA A 119 26.34 -35.35 -18.87
C ALA A 119 26.14 -36.86 -19.05
N GLU A 120 25.27 -37.47 -18.24
CA GLU A 120 24.92 -38.90 -18.36
C GLU A 120 24.20 -39.21 -19.68
N LEU A 121 23.31 -38.33 -20.14
CA LEU A 121 22.65 -38.47 -21.46
C LEU A 121 23.63 -38.40 -22.62
N GLU A 122 24.60 -37.47 -22.59
CA GLU A 122 25.66 -37.38 -23.61
C GLU A 122 26.52 -38.66 -23.65
N GLU A 123 26.88 -39.20 -22.48
CA GLU A 123 27.64 -40.44 -22.38
C GLU A 123 26.85 -41.63 -22.96
N ALA A 124 25.58 -41.79 -22.58
CA ALA A 124 24.70 -42.84 -23.10
C ALA A 124 24.46 -42.70 -24.61
N THR A 125 24.35 -41.46 -25.11
CA THR A 125 24.20 -41.18 -26.54
C THR A 125 25.46 -41.55 -27.31
N ALA A 126 26.64 -41.23 -26.78
CA ALA A 126 27.92 -41.63 -27.37
C ALA A 126 28.08 -43.16 -27.41
N GLU A 127 27.64 -43.86 -26.36
CA GLU A 127 27.65 -45.33 -26.30
C GLU A 127 26.71 -45.94 -27.37
N LEU A 128 25.51 -45.39 -27.56
CA LEU A 128 24.60 -45.80 -28.63
C LEU A 128 25.15 -45.55 -30.03
N VAL A 129 25.82 -44.42 -30.26
CA VAL A 129 26.48 -44.12 -31.55
C VAL A 129 27.60 -45.12 -31.84
N SER A 130 28.36 -45.51 -30.81
CA SER A 130 29.38 -46.54 -30.93
C SER A 130 28.78 -47.90 -31.32
N LEU A 131 27.75 -48.36 -30.60
CA LEU A 131 27.08 -49.64 -30.85
C LEU A 131 26.36 -49.69 -32.21
N THR A 132 25.81 -48.57 -32.67
CA THR A 132 25.18 -48.46 -34.00
C THR A 132 26.22 -48.50 -35.12
N SER A 133 27.42 -47.95 -34.92
CA SER A 133 28.52 -48.07 -35.87
C SER A 133 29.06 -49.51 -35.96
N GLU A 134 29.19 -50.22 -34.84
CA GLU A 134 29.62 -51.63 -34.81
C GLU A 134 28.59 -52.58 -35.45
N THR A 135 27.30 -52.26 -35.37
CA THR A 135 26.23 -53.05 -36.00
C THR A 135 26.04 -52.73 -37.49
N ALA A 136 26.40 -51.53 -37.95
CA ALA A 136 26.43 -51.18 -39.37
C ALA A 136 27.57 -51.88 -40.12
N GLU A 137 28.75 -52.02 -39.52
CA GLU A 137 29.89 -52.75 -40.11
C GLU A 137 29.64 -54.28 -40.19
N ALA A 138 28.70 -54.82 -39.41
CA ALA A 138 28.34 -56.24 -39.44
C ALA A 138 27.36 -56.62 -40.58
N ASN A 139 26.76 -55.66 -41.28
CA ASN A 139 25.69 -55.92 -42.27
C ASN A 139 26.11 -55.68 -43.73
N GLU A 140 27.38 -55.39 -44.00
CA GLU A 140 27.90 -55.05 -45.33
C GLU A 140 28.28 -56.29 -46.19
N LYS A 141 27.39 -57.30 -46.27
CA LYS A 141 27.51 -58.41 -47.26
C LYS A 141 26.16 -58.95 -47.75
N GLN A 142 25.40 -58.17 -48.54
CA GLN A 142 24.74 -58.69 -49.76
C GLN A 142 24.10 -57.55 -50.60
N PRO A 143 24.06 -57.62 -51.95
CA PRO A 143 23.70 -56.50 -52.82
C PRO A 143 22.25 -56.50 -53.32
N ALA A 144 21.74 -55.26 -53.49
CA ALA A 144 20.81 -54.71 -54.48
C ALA A 144 19.52 -55.46 -54.87
N GLU A 145 18.36 -54.80 -54.70
CA GLU A 145 17.35 -54.68 -55.77
C GLU A 145 16.49 -53.41 -55.64
N ILE A 146 16.19 -52.83 -56.79
CA ILE A 146 15.68 -51.50 -57.10
C ILE A 146 14.14 -51.46 -56.94
N THR A 147 13.59 -50.36 -56.42
CA THR A 147 12.42 -49.72 -57.06
C THR A 147 12.54 -48.20 -56.98
N LYS A 148 12.68 -47.59 -58.16
CA LYS A 148 12.50 -46.16 -58.39
C LYS A 148 11.01 -45.82 -58.29
N TYR A 149 10.70 -44.69 -57.65
CA TYR A 149 9.77 -43.71 -58.20
C TYR A 149 10.45 -42.34 -58.10
N GLU A 150 10.67 -41.74 -59.27
CA GLU A 150 11.04 -40.34 -59.50
C GLU A 150 9.72 -39.56 -59.64
N ASP A 151 9.63 -38.43 -58.95
CA ASP A 151 9.14 -37.11 -59.42
C ASP A 151 8.97 -36.26 -58.15
N ASP A 152 9.83 -35.27 -57.94
CA ASP A 152 9.59 -33.89 -58.38
C ASP A 152 8.32 -33.32 -57.72
N GLU A 153 8.50 -32.54 -56.66
CA GLU A 153 8.27 -31.09 -56.76
C GLU A 153 8.64 -30.40 -55.44
N GLU A 154 9.53 -29.44 -55.61
CA GLU A 154 9.49 -28.11 -55.03
C GLU A 154 9.40 -27.93 -53.50
N ALA A 155 10.53 -27.41 -53.01
CA ALA A 155 10.57 -26.33 -52.04
C ALA A 155 9.42 -25.30 -52.24
N GLU A 156 8.28 -25.54 -51.61
CA GLU A 156 7.34 -24.47 -51.32
C GLU A 156 7.89 -23.65 -50.15
N LYS A 157 8.62 -22.59 -50.50
CA LYS A 157 8.55 -21.35 -49.73
C LYS A 157 7.10 -20.88 -49.76
N THR A 158 6.27 -21.39 -48.86
CA THR A 158 5.03 -20.70 -48.51
C THR A 158 5.44 -19.43 -47.78
N SER A 159 5.54 -18.34 -48.53
CA SER A 159 5.52 -16.98 -48.00
C SER A 159 4.11 -16.68 -47.47
N GLY A 160 3.60 -17.53 -46.57
CA GLY A 160 2.48 -17.24 -45.72
C GLY A 160 3.03 -16.52 -44.49
N SER A 161 2.54 -15.32 -44.22
CA SER A 161 2.84 -14.65 -42.95
C SER A 161 2.33 -15.57 -41.83
N PHE A 162 3.23 -16.25 -41.11
CA PHE A 162 2.85 -17.06 -39.95
C PHE A 162 2.05 -16.18 -38.99
N SER A 163 0.86 -16.64 -38.61
CA SER A 163 -0.09 -15.83 -37.84
C SER A 163 -0.15 -16.31 -36.41
N ASN A 164 0.04 -15.39 -35.48
CA ASN A 164 -0.09 -15.67 -34.06
C ASN A 164 -1.56 -15.62 -33.64
N VAL A 165 -2.13 -16.74 -33.23
CA VAL A 165 -3.55 -16.87 -32.82
C VAL A 165 -3.96 -15.83 -31.76
N ILE A 166 -3.03 -15.42 -30.90
CA ILE A 166 -3.28 -14.43 -29.82
C ILE A 166 -3.46 -13.02 -30.38
N THR A 167 -2.85 -12.70 -31.53
CA THR A 167 -3.00 -11.38 -32.17
C THR A 167 -4.41 -11.14 -32.69
N GLY A 168 -5.14 -12.21 -33.03
CA GLY A 168 -6.53 -12.17 -33.46
C GLY A 168 -7.54 -12.02 -32.31
N LEU A 169 -7.12 -12.23 -31.06
CA LEU A 169 -8.00 -12.09 -29.90
C LEU A 169 -8.33 -10.62 -29.62
N SER A 170 -9.61 -10.37 -29.33
CA SER A 170 -10.03 -9.07 -28.82
C SER A 170 -9.39 -8.81 -27.46
N LYS A 171 -8.76 -7.64 -27.30
CA LYS A 171 -8.15 -7.25 -26.01
C LYS A 171 -9.19 -7.21 -24.90
N ASP A 172 -10.38 -6.72 -25.20
CA ASP A 172 -11.46 -6.59 -24.23
C ASP A 172 -12.01 -7.96 -23.83
N GLU A 173 -12.09 -8.90 -24.77
CA GLU A 173 -12.51 -10.28 -24.48
C GLU A 173 -11.48 -10.99 -23.60
N ALA A 174 -10.19 -10.90 -23.97
CA ALA A 174 -9.10 -11.50 -23.19
C ALA A 174 -9.08 -10.97 -21.75
N VAL A 175 -9.11 -9.64 -21.58
CA VAL A 175 -9.12 -9.01 -20.24
C VAL A 175 -10.38 -9.36 -19.46
N SER A 176 -11.55 -9.46 -20.11
CA SER A 176 -12.79 -9.88 -19.46
C SER A 176 -12.70 -11.31 -18.93
N LYS A 177 -12.14 -12.24 -19.72
CA LYS A 177 -11.92 -13.63 -19.31
C LYS A 177 -10.91 -13.77 -18.18
N ILE A 178 -9.79 -13.05 -18.27
CA ILE A 178 -8.79 -13.00 -17.19
C ILE A 178 -9.42 -12.59 -15.86
N ARG A 179 -10.20 -11.50 -15.85
CA ARG A 179 -10.90 -11.03 -14.64
C ARG A 179 -11.90 -12.05 -14.11
N THR A 180 -12.69 -12.65 -15.02
CA THR A 180 -13.70 -13.65 -14.64
C THR A 180 -13.04 -14.87 -14.00
N ASN A 181 -11.91 -15.34 -14.54
CA ASN A 181 -11.19 -16.48 -14.00
C ASN A 181 -10.57 -16.14 -12.63
N ALA A 182 -9.93 -14.97 -12.52
CA ALA A 182 -9.33 -14.54 -11.25
C ALA A 182 -10.37 -14.43 -10.12
N GLU A 183 -11.55 -13.85 -10.40
CA GLU A 183 -12.67 -13.76 -9.45
C GLU A 183 -13.22 -15.15 -9.07
N ALA A 184 -13.25 -16.08 -10.02
CA ALA A 184 -13.75 -17.44 -9.79
C ALA A 184 -12.79 -18.28 -8.92
N ASP A 185 -11.48 -18.16 -9.15
CA ASP A 185 -10.47 -18.93 -8.43
C ASP A 185 -10.15 -18.35 -7.05
N TRP A 186 -10.27 -17.02 -6.91
CA TRP A 186 -9.95 -16.28 -5.69
C TRP A 186 -11.14 -15.43 -5.22
N PRO A 187 -12.26 -16.06 -4.81
CA PRO A 187 -13.42 -15.32 -4.33
C PRO A 187 -13.05 -14.53 -3.07
N ASP A 188 -13.45 -13.26 -3.04
CA ASP A 188 -13.22 -12.30 -1.94
C ASP A 188 -11.75 -11.94 -1.62
N ASP A 189 -10.77 -12.59 -2.25
CA ASP A 189 -9.34 -12.22 -2.15
C ASP A 189 -8.96 -11.26 -3.27
N TYR A 190 -9.32 -9.98 -3.09
CA TYR A 190 -9.08 -8.94 -4.09
C TYR A 190 -7.59 -8.68 -4.38
N VAL A 191 -6.70 -8.95 -3.41
CA VAL A 191 -5.26 -8.79 -3.59
C VAL A 191 -4.74 -9.88 -4.54
N MET A 192 -5.16 -11.13 -4.33
CA MET A 192 -4.82 -12.22 -5.24
C MET A 192 -5.45 -12.05 -6.62
N GLN A 193 -6.69 -11.55 -6.69
CA GLN A 193 -7.32 -11.23 -7.97
C GLN A 193 -6.50 -10.21 -8.76
N GLU A 194 -6.11 -9.10 -8.14
CA GLU A 194 -5.31 -8.06 -8.79
C GLU A 194 -3.96 -8.61 -9.30
N PHE A 195 -3.25 -9.35 -8.45
CA PHE A 195 -1.98 -10.00 -8.81
C PHE A 195 -2.11 -10.93 -10.02
N VAL A 196 -3.08 -11.87 -10.00
CA VAL A 196 -3.29 -12.82 -11.10
C VAL A 196 -3.72 -12.10 -12.38
N ILE A 197 -4.56 -11.07 -12.27
CA ILE A 197 -4.98 -10.27 -13.43
C ILE A 197 -3.78 -9.58 -14.08
N GLU A 198 -2.85 -9.04 -13.29
CA GLU A 198 -1.64 -8.40 -13.79
C GLU A 198 -0.72 -9.40 -14.49
N GLU A 199 -0.39 -10.52 -13.85
CA GLU A 199 0.45 -11.58 -14.43
C GLU A 199 -0.13 -12.11 -15.75
N GLN A 200 -1.43 -12.42 -15.78
CA GLN A 200 -2.09 -12.93 -16.98
C GLN A 200 -2.15 -11.90 -18.11
N LYS A 201 -2.32 -10.61 -17.79
CA LYS A 201 -2.27 -9.53 -18.79
C LYS A 201 -0.87 -9.37 -19.37
N ASP A 202 0.15 -9.52 -18.55
CA ASP A 202 1.54 -9.42 -18.99
C ASP A 202 1.90 -10.58 -19.92
N SER A 203 1.56 -11.82 -19.55
CA SER A 203 1.69 -12.98 -20.43
C SER A 203 0.92 -12.80 -21.75
N TYR A 204 -0.33 -12.34 -21.70
CA TYR A 204 -1.12 -12.02 -22.90
C TYR A 204 -0.41 -11.00 -23.80
N ASN A 205 0.11 -9.90 -23.25
CA ASN A 205 0.77 -8.86 -24.03
C ASN A 205 2.08 -9.38 -24.65
N LYS A 206 2.87 -10.16 -23.91
CA LYS A 206 4.09 -10.81 -24.42
C LYS A 206 3.76 -11.72 -25.58
N LEU A 207 2.87 -12.69 -25.37
CA LEU A 207 2.42 -13.63 -26.39
C LEU A 207 1.91 -12.91 -27.63
N ARG A 208 1.06 -11.88 -27.46
CA ARG A 208 0.53 -11.09 -28.57
C ARG A 208 1.61 -10.36 -29.37
N SER A 209 2.69 -9.94 -28.72
CA SER A 209 3.81 -9.25 -29.37
C SER A 209 4.80 -10.18 -30.08
N MET A 210 4.68 -11.49 -29.88
CA MET A 210 5.58 -12.46 -30.52
C MET A 210 5.35 -12.54 -32.02
N ASN A 211 6.45 -12.44 -32.77
CA ASN A 211 6.48 -12.67 -34.20
C ASN A 211 6.91 -14.12 -34.45
N LEU A 212 6.01 -14.92 -35.03
CA LEU A 212 6.28 -16.32 -35.35
C LEU A 212 6.95 -16.37 -36.72
N THR A 213 8.04 -17.11 -36.83
CA THR A 213 8.92 -17.15 -38.01
C THR A 213 8.94 -18.50 -38.70
N SER A 214 8.33 -19.52 -38.09
CA SER A 214 8.23 -20.87 -38.62
C SER A 214 6.84 -21.49 -38.39
N GLU A 215 6.53 -22.51 -39.18
CA GLU A 215 5.32 -23.31 -39.03
C GLU A 215 5.27 -24.05 -37.68
N VAL A 216 6.43 -24.47 -37.17
CA VAL A 216 6.55 -25.13 -35.87
C VAL A 216 6.14 -24.16 -34.76
N GLU A 217 6.68 -22.95 -34.75
CA GLU A 217 6.30 -21.91 -33.78
C GLU A 217 4.81 -21.59 -33.84
N GLN A 218 4.23 -21.45 -35.04
CA GLN A 218 2.78 -21.27 -35.19
C GLN A 218 2.00 -22.44 -34.59
N THR A 219 2.36 -23.67 -34.96
CA THR A 219 1.67 -24.89 -34.49
C THR A 219 1.73 -25.03 -32.97
N GLN A 220 2.88 -24.74 -32.35
CA GLN A 220 3.00 -24.84 -30.89
C GLN A 220 2.20 -23.75 -30.18
N MET A 221 2.15 -22.53 -30.71
CA MET A 221 1.32 -21.46 -30.17
C MET A 221 -0.17 -21.81 -30.25
N GLU A 222 -0.62 -22.36 -31.38
CA GLU A 222 -1.99 -22.82 -31.57
C GLU A 222 -2.37 -23.95 -30.61
N ARG A 223 -1.48 -24.93 -30.41
CA ARG A 223 -1.69 -26.02 -29.46
C ARG A 223 -1.74 -25.54 -28.01
N ALA A 224 -0.79 -24.71 -27.61
CA ALA A 224 -0.76 -24.14 -26.27
C ALA A 224 -2.06 -23.38 -25.97
N TYR A 225 -2.53 -22.56 -26.90
CA TYR A 225 -3.81 -21.86 -26.75
C TYR A 225 -5.02 -22.81 -26.77
N ALA A 226 -5.00 -23.89 -27.55
CA ALA A 226 -6.08 -24.87 -27.56
C ALA A 226 -6.21 -25.62 -26.23
N ASP A 227 -5.08 -25.92 -25.57
CA ASP A 227 -5.06 -26.67 -24.31
C ASP A 227 -5.41 -25.81 -23.10
N TRP A 228 -4.92 -24.56 -23.07
CA TRP A 228 -4.99 -23.69 -21.90
C TRP A 228 -5.95 -22.49 -22.05
N GLY A 229 -6.33 -22.15 -23.29
CA GLY A 229 -7.28 -21.09 -23.57
C GLY A 229 -6.81 -19.73 -23.05
N HIS A 230 -7.59 -19.14 -22.13
CA HIS A 230 -7.36 -17.80 -21.60
C HIS A 230 -6.46 -17.78 -20.34
N ASP A 231 -5.86 -18.91 -19.98
CA ASP A 231 -4.74 -18.96 -19.03
C ASP A 231 -3.44 -18.67 -19.80
N PHE A 232 -3.20 -17.40 -20.08
CA PHE A 232 -2.10 -16.94 -20.92
C PHE A 232 -0.73 -17.22 -20.30
N THR A 233 -0.62 -17.27 -18.97
CA THR A 233 0.62 -17.70 -18.29
C THR A 233 0.94 -19.15 -18.61
N MET A 234 -0.06 -20.04 -18.61
CA MET A 234 0.13 -21.43 -19.02
C MET A 234 0.35 -21.59 -20.53
N VAL A 235 -0.29 -20.77 -21.37
CA VAL A 235 -0.01 -20.73 -22.82
C VAL A 235 1.45 -20.33 -23.09
N GLU A 236 1.95 -19.28 -22.43
CA GLU A 236 3.34 -18.81 -22.54
C GLU A 236 4.31 -19.90 -22.11
N PHE A 237 4.08 -20.52 -20.95
CA PHE A 237 4.91 -21.60 -20.44
C PHE A 237 4.95 -22.80 -21.40
N ALA A 238 3.78 -23.32 -21.81
CA ALA A 238 3.70 -24.48 -22.68
C ALA A 238 4.36 -24.25 -24.04
N TYR A 239 4.15 -23.08 -24.64
CA TYR A 239 4.83 -22.70 -25.88
C TYR A 239 6.35 -22.71 -25.73
N HIS A 240 6.88 -22.06 -24.69
CA HIS A 240 8.32 -21.97 -24.48
C HIS A 240 8.98 -23.32 -24.22
N GLU A 241 8.36 -24.17 -23.40
CA GLU A 241 8.86 -25.53 -23.13
C GLU A 241 8.93 -26.36 -24.42
N GLN A 242 7.89 -26.30 -25.27
CA GLN A 242 7.91 -27.02 -26.54
C GLN A 242 8.98 -26.49 -27.51
N MET A 243 9.15 -25.17 -27.60
CA MET A 243 10.18 -24.58 -28.47
C MET A 243 11.60 -24.85 -27.96
N ALA A 244 11.79 -24.89 -26.64
CA ALA A 244 13.06 -25.26 -26.03
C ALA A 244 13.40 -26.73 -26.28
N ALA A 245 12.41 -27.63 -26.23
CA ALA A 245 12.61 -29.04 -26.56
C ALA A 245 12.89 -29.26 -28.05
N TYR A 246 12.18 -28.55 -28.94
CA TYR A 246 12.39 -28.62 -30.38
C TYR A 246 13.81 -28.18 -30.78
N GLY A 247 14.31 -27.05 -30.23
CA GLY A 247 15.66 -26.56 -30.52
C GLY A 247 16.81 -27.44 -30.03
N LYS A 248 16.54 -28.50 -29.27
CA LYS A 248 17.54 -29.53 -28.87
C LYS A 248 17.58 -30.73 -29.83
N GLN A 249 16.68 -30.80 -30.81
CA GLN A 249 16.58 -31.92 -31.76
C GLN A 249 17.31 -31.65 -33.09
N ASP A 250 17.71 -30.40 -33.35
CA ASP A 250 18.48 -29.94 -34.52
C ASP A 250 19.99 -29.84 -34.21
#